data_AF-A0A8X8B7M1-F1
#
_entry.id   AF-A0A8X8B7M1-F1
#
_cell.length_a   1.000
_cell.length_b   1.000
_cell.length_c   1.000
_cell.angle_alpha   90.00
_cell.angle_beta   90.00
_cell.angle_gamma   90.00
#
_symmetry.space_group_name_H-M   'P 1'
#
loop_
_entity.id
_entity.type
_entity.pdbx_description
1 polymer ?
#
loop_
_entity_poly.entity_id
_entity_poly.type
_entity_poly.pdbx_seq_one_letter_code
_entity_poly.pdbx_strand_id
1 'polypeptide(L)'
;MLTSKLCVNPCVVDDVLYYHDRVMNTLRAYDPNQKSWRVVEGVEELLAMTICSKWPRTVRYGGNLALVFRRSGEIWCAEISLERRHRGEIWGKVEWCDEILTGNFKVMKSLAVMV
;
A
#
# COMPACT_ATOMS: atom_id res chain seq x y z
N MET A 1 -3.49 22.34 -5.23
CA MET A 1 -4.11 21.00 -5.16
C MET A 1 -3.41 20.12 -6.19
N LEU A 2 -2.52 19.23 -5.76
CA LEU A 2 -1.75 18.38 -6.67
C LEU A 2 -2.64 17.23 -7.15
N THR A 3 -3.28 17.42 -8.29
CA THR A 3 -3.80 16.34 -9.12
C THR A 3 -2.63 15.60 -9.75
N SER A 4 -2.02 14.66 -9.01
CA SER A 4 -1.23 13.61 -9.68
C SER A 4 -2.21 12.53 -10.15
N LYS A 5 -2.29 12.35 -11.46
CA LYS A 5 -3.16 11.36 -12.15
C LYS A 5 -2.74 9.90 -11.89
N LEU A 6 -2.07 9.61 -10.76
CA LEU A 6 -1.45 8.33 -10.43
C LEU A 6 -1.82 7.78 -9.04
N CYS A 7 -2.57 8.52 -8.21
CA CYS A 7 -3.11 8.01 -6.95
C CYS A 7 -4.26 7.01 -7.22
N VAL A 8 -3.92 5.75 -7.48
CA VAL A 8 -4.90 4.67 -7.69
C VAL A 8 -5.15 3.97 -6.35
N ASN A 9 -6.37 4.09 -5.82
CA ASN A 9 -6.85 3.44 -4.59
C ASN A 9 -6.05 3.75 -3.31
N PRO A 10 -5.97 5.03 -2.89
CA PRO A 10 -5.41 5.34 -1.58
C PRO A 10 -6.30 4.76 -0.46
N CYS A 11 -5.68 4.43 0.68
CA CYS A 11 -6.35 3.85 1.83
C CYS A 11 -6.08 4.70 3.07
N VAL A 12 -7.10 4.86 3.94
CA VAL A 12 -6.91 5.53 5.23
C VAL A 12 -6.76 4.49 6.32
N VAL A 13 -5.68 4.61 7.09
CA VAL A 13 -5.42 3.83 8.32
C VAL A 13 -5.03 4.84 9.40
N ASP A 14 -5.71 4.78 10.55
CA ASP A 14 -5.51 5.68 11.70
C ASP A 14 -5.44 7.17 11.31
N ASP A 15 -6.40 7.63 10.50
CA ASP A 15 -6.52 9.01 9.99
C ASP A 15 -5.36 9.52 9.10
N VAL A 16 -4.48 8.61 8.64
CA VAL A 16 -3.43 8.91 7.66
C VAL A 16 -3.75 8.25 6.34
N LEU A 17 -3.62 9.01 5.25
CA LEU A 17 -3.88 8.53 3.89
C LEU A 17 -2.62 7.90 3.32
N TYR A 18 -2.65 6.60 3.06
CA TYR A 18 -1.59 5.83 2.45
C TYR A 18 -1.87 5.59 0.97
N TYR A 19 -0.83 5.66 0.15
CA TYR A 19 -0.90 5.25 -1.25
C TYR A 19 0.46 4.79 -1.77
N HIS A 20 0.46 3.85 -2.70
CA HIS A 20 1.68 3.43 -3.40
C HIS A 20 1.96 4.35 -4.60
N ASP A 21 3.05 5.11 -4.53
CA ASP A 21 3.56 5.93 -5.61
C ASP A 21 4.38 5.07 -6.57
N ARG A 22 3.76 4.68 -7.69
CA ARG A 22 4.41 3.81 -8.69
C ARG A 22 5.58 4.44 -9.42
N VAL A 23 5.61 5.78 -9.53
CA VAL A 23 6.70 6.47 -10.25
C VAL A 23 7.96 6.44 -9.40
N MET A 24 7.81 6.73 -8.11
CA MET A 24 8.92 6.70 -7.16
C MET A 24 9.14 5.31 -6.54
N ASN A 25 8.25 4.36 -6.81
CA ASN A 25 8.14 3.07 -6.14
C ASN A 25 8.22 3.15 -4.61
N THR A 26 7.50 4.12 -4.02
CA THR A 26 7.49 4.34 -2.57
C THR A 26 6.08 4.23 -2.02
N LEU A 27 5.95 3.74 -0.78
CA LEU A 27 4.70 3.84 -0.05
C LEU A 27 4.69 5.21 0.65
N ARG A 28 3.67 6.02 0.36
CA ARG A 28 3.57 7.39 0.86
C ARG A 28 2.40 7.54 1.81
N ALA A 29 2.60 8.38 2.80
CA ALA A 29 1.64 8.71 3.83
C ALA A 29 1.40 10.22 3.85
N TYR A 30 0.13 10.64 3.84
CA TYR A 30 -0.27 12.01 4.08
C TYR A 30 -0.93 12.12 5.45
N ASP A 31 -0.30 12.91 6.32
CA ASP A 31 -0.86 13.30 7.61
C ASP A 31 -1.64 14.60 7.44
N PRO A 32 -2.99 14.59 7.56
CA PRO A 32 -3.81 15.79 7.44
C PRO A 32 -3.56 16.83 8.53
N ASN A 33 -3.14 16.41 9.73
CA ASN A 33 -2.86 17.30 10.86
C ASN A 33 -1.56 18.09 10.62
N GLN A 34 -0.52 17.41 10.14
CA GLN A 34 0.76 18.03 9.78
C GLN A 34 0.75 18.65 8.37
N LYS A 35 -0.30 18.38 7.58
CA LYS A 35 -0.46 18.80 6.18
C LYS A 35 0.76 18.46 5.31
N SER A 36 1.36 17.31 5.54
CA SER A 36 2.64 16.95 4.93
C SER A 36 2.68 15.50 4.47
N TRP A 37 3.47 15.26 3.41
CA TRP A 37 3.75 13.94 2.88
C TRP A 37 5.01 13.35 3.51
N ARG A 38 4.99 12.05 3.76
CA ARG A 38 6.11 11.24 4.24
C ARG A 38 6.23 9.97 3.42
N VAL A 39 7.44 9.42 3.39
CA VAL A 39 7.69 8.07 2.88
C VAL A 39 7.55 7.11 4.07
N VAL A 40 6.97 5.94 3.82
CA VAL A 40 6.96 4.83 4.77
C VAL A 40 8.20 4.00 4.51
N GLU A 41 9.11 3.99 5.49
CA GLU A 41 10.37 3.26 5.42
C GLU A 41 10.19 1.79 5.84
N GLY A 42 11.11 0.91 5.47
CA GLY A 42 11.13 -0.50 5.93
C GLY A 42 10.31 -1.48 5.08
N VAL A 43 9.79 -1.01 3.93
CA VAL A 43 8.99 -1.81 3.00
C VAL A 43 9.59 -1.86 1.59
N GLU A 44 10.84 -1.41 1.42
CA GLU A 44 11.49 -1.25 0.11
C GLU A 44 11.61 -2.58 -0.63
N GLU A 45 11.93 -3.67 0.09
CA GLU A 45 12.02 -5.02 -0.49
C GLU A 45 10.66 -5.50 -1.02
N LEU A 46 9.58 -5.24 -0.27
CA LEU A 46 8.22 -5.53 -0.72
C LEU A 46 7.88 -4.72 -1.97
N LEU A 47 8.18 -3.42 -1.98
CA LEU A 47 7.90 -2.56 -3.12
C LEU A 47 8.72 -2.94 -4.35
N ALA A 48 9.94 -3.47 -4.19
CA ALA A 48 10.73 -4.00 -5.30
C ALA A 48 10.01 -5.16 -6.01
N MET A 49 9.24 -5.99 -5.29
CA MET A 49 8.42 -7.04 -5.89
C MET A 49 7.25 -6.49 -6.75
N THR A 50 6.90 -5.21 -6.58
CA THR A 50 5.79 -4.57 -7.28
C THR A 50 6.18 -3.84 -8.57
N ILE A 51 7.47 -3.73 -8.90
CA ILE A 51 7.98 -2.90 -10.02
C ILE A 51 7.34 -3.27 -11.38
N CYS A 52 7.17 -4.56 -11.65
CA CYS A 52 6.52 -5.03 -12.87
C CYS A 52 5.03 -5.33 -12.69
N SER A 53 4.46 -4.96 -11.54
CA SER A 53 3.09 -5.28 -11.21
C SER A 53 2.10 -4.35 -11.89
N LYS A 54 1.03 -4.95 -12.39
CA LYS A 54 -0.13 -4.20 -12.85
C LYS A 54 -1.03 -3.94 -11.65
N TRP A 55 -1.20 -2.65 -11.33
CA TRP A 55 -2.26 -2.13 -10.44
C TRP A 55 -2.14 -2.55 -8.97
N PRO A 56 -1.04 -2.20 -8.28
CA PRO A 56 -0.96 -2.32 -6.83
C PRO A 56 -2.09 -1.50 -6.17
N ARG A 57 -2.72 -2.08 -5.15
CA ARG A 57 -3.81 -1.46 -4.38
C ARG A 57 -3.46 -1.51 -2.91
N THR A 58 -3.55 -0.37 -2.24
CA THR A 58 -3.54 -0.28 -0.79
C THR A 58 -4.96 -0.45 -0.26
N VAL A 59 -5.17 -1.34 0.70
CA VAL A 59 -6.47 -1.60 1.35
C VAL A 59 -6.27 -1.71 2.86
N ARG A 60 -7.35 -1.53 3.63
CA ARG A 60 -7.33 -1.70 5.08
C ARG A 60 -7.64 -3.16 5.41
N TYR A 61 -6.84 -3.77 6.28
CA TYR A 61 -7.02 -5.16 6.70
C TYR A 61 -6.58 -5.31 8.16
N GLY A 62 -7.47 -5.76 9.05
CA GLY A 62 -7.10 -6.04 10.45
C GLY A 62 -6.56 -4.85 11.25
N GLY A 63 -6.87 -3.61 10.85
CA GLY A 63 -6.25 -2.40 11.41
C GLY A 63 -4.91 -2.01 10.77
N ASN A 64 -4.33 -2.91 9.99
CA ASN A 64 -3.11 -2.71 9.21
C ASN A 64 -3.41 -2.28 7.76
N LEU A 65 -2.33 -1.95 7.04
CA LEU A 65 -2.37 -1.73 5.61
C LEU A 65 -2.08 -3.06 4.90
N ALA A 66 -2.87 -3.40 3.89
CA ALA A 66 -2.53 -4.49 2.97
C ALA A 66 -2.24 -3.94 1.57
N LEU A 67 -1.17 -4.46 0.95
CA LEU A 67 -0.78 -4.17 -0.41
C LEU A 67 -1.08 -5.38 -1.29
N VAL A 68 -2.03 -5.21 -2.21
CA VAL A 68 -2.42 -6.24 -3.17
C VAL A 68 -1.85 -5.89 -4.54
N PHE A 69 -1.08 -6.79 -5.15
CA PHE A 69 -0.43 -6.54 -6.44
C PHE A 69 -0.41 -7.80 -7.30
N ARG A 70 -0.27 -7.61 -8.62
CA ARG A 70 -0.20 -8.72 -9.57
C ARG A 70 1.23 -8.98 -10.02
N ARG A 71 1.74 -10.19 -9.85
CA ARG A 71 3.09 -10.58 -10.30
C ARG A 71 2.99 -11.87 -11.11
N SER A 72 3.59 -11.90 -12.29
CA SER A 72 3.70 -13.11 -13.14
C SER A 72 2.37 -13.86 -13.42
N GLY A 73 1.22 -13.17 -13.34
CA GLY A 73 -0.09 -13.79 -13.54
C GLY A 73 -0.85 -14.03 -12.24
N GLU A 74 -0.17 -14.08 -11.10
CA GLU A 74 -0.68 -14.34 -9.76
C GLU A 74 -1.06 -13.06 -9.03
N ILE A 75 -1.98 -13.17 -8.07
CA ILE A 75 -2.32 -12.10 -7.13
C ILE A 75 -1.58 -12.39 -5.82
N TRP A 76 -0.79 -11.41 -5.40
CA TRP A 76 -0.07 -11.41 -4.14
C TRP A 76 -0.70 -10.40 -3.20
N CYS A 77 -0.61 -10.69 -1.91
CA CYS A 77 -1.02 -9.80 -0.84
C CYS A 77 0.08 -9.76 0.21
N ALA A 78 0.35 -8.56 0.72
CA ALA A 78 1.22 -8.36 1.86
C ALA A 78 0.51 -7.52 2.90
N GLU A 79 0.54 -7.96 4.15
CA GLU A 79 0.10 -7.15 5.29
C GLU A 79 1.28 -6.37 5.87
N ILE A 80 1.05 -5.09 6.14
CA ILE A 80 2.03 -4.12 6.59
C ILE A 80 1.47 -3.46 7.85
N SER A 81 2.10 -3.76 8.98
CA SER A 81 1.87 -2.99 10.21
C SER A 81 2.61 -1.66 10.13
N LEU A 82 2.04 -0.61 10.72
CA LEU A 82 2.53 0.76 10.62
C LEU A 82 2.91 1.28 12.00
N GLU A 83 4.14 1.78 12.13
CA GLU A 83 4.67 2.37 13.35
C GLU A 83 4.99 3.85 13.11
N ARG A 84 4.46 4.74 13.97
CA ARG A 84 4.81 6.17 13.97
C ARG A 84 5.92 6.42 14.98
N ARG A 85 7.03 6.99 14.53
CA ARG A 85 8.20 7.30 15.35
C ARG A 85 8.35 8.79 15.60
N HIS A 86 9.37 9.16 16.36
CA HIS A 86 9.67 10.55 16.66
C HIS A 86 9.83 11.37 15.38
N ARG A 87 9.45 12.66 15.44
CA ARG A 87 9.53 13.60 14.31
C ARG A 87 8.63 13.27 13.10
N GLY A 88 7.66 12.38 13.28
CA GLY A 88 6.69 12.05 12.23
C GLY A 88 7.24 11.10 11.16
N GLU A 89 8.31 10.38 11.48
CA GLU A 89 8.75 9.22 10.70
C GLU A 89 7.70 8.11 10.79
N ILE A 90 7.48 7.41 9.68
CA ILE A 90 6.55 6.29 9.61
C ILE A 90 7.31 5.09 9.06
N TRP A 91 7.28 3.98 9.79
CA TRP A 91 7.90 2.73 9.40
C TRP A 91 6.81 1.70 9.14
N GLY A 92 6.99 0.92 8.08
CA GLY A 92 6.19 -0.25 7.78
C GLY A 92 6.97 -1.51 8.10
N LYS A 93 6.30 -2.50 8.68
CA LYS A 93 6.83 -3.85 8.84
C LYS A 93 5.92 -4.82 8.11
N VAL A 94 6.50 -5.60 7.19
CA VAL A 94 5.77 -6.65 6.48
C VAL A 94 5.52 -7.80 7.46
N GLU A 95 4.26 -8.01 7.82
CA GLU A 95 3.86 -9.09 8.74
C GLU A 95 3.79 -10.43 8.01
N TRP A 96 3.31 -10.43 6.76
CA TRP A 96 3.39 -11.55 5.83
C TRP A 96 3.27 -11.05 4.39
N CYS A 97 3.71 -11.87 3.44
CA CYS A 97 3.55 -11.61 2.02
C CYS A 97 3.47 -12.95 1.28
N ASP A 98 2.30 -13.25 0.73
CA ASP A 98 2.04 -14.53 0.07
C ASP A 98 1.18 -14.37 -1.18
N GLU A 99 1.27 -15.39 -2.03
CA GLU A 99 0.36 -15.60 -3.13
C GLU A 99 -1.02 -16.02 -2.59
N ILE A 100 -2.07 -15.29 -2.99
CA ILE A 100 -3.44 -15.58 -2.56
C ILE A 100 -4.32 -16.14 -3.69
N LEU A 101 -3.88 -16.00 -4.95
CA LEU A 101 -4.61 -16.53 -6.10
C LEU A 101 -3.71 -16.74 -7.33
N THR A 102 -3.64 -17.98 -7.80
CA THR A 102 -2.99 -18.36 -9.07
C THR A 102 -4.03 -18.43 -10.18
N GLY A 103 -3.79 -17.77 -11.32
CA GLY A 103 -4.54 -18.04 -12.55
C GLY A 103 -4.85 -16.82 -13.42
N ASN A 104 -5.61 -17.04 -14.49
CA ASN A 104 -5.82 -16.02 -15.52
C ASN A 104 -7.04 -15.13 -15.19
N PHE A 105 -6.93 -14.36 -14.11
CA PHE A 105 -8.02 -13.52 -13.62
C PHE A 105 -7.78 -12.03 -13.89
N LYS A 106 -8.87 -11.27 -13.95
CA LYS A 106 -8.86 -9.80 -14.00
C LYS A 106 -9.59 -9.26 -12.78
N VAL A 107 -8.87 -8.60 -11.88
CA VAL A 107 -9.47 -7.91 -10.73
C VAL A 107 -10.24 -6.70 -11.24
N MET A 108 -11.57 -6.76 -11.16
CA MET A 108 -12.45 -5.69 -11.63
C MET A 108 -12.70 -4.64 -10.52
N LYS A 109 -13.09 -5.11 -9.34
CA LYS A 109 -13.35 -4.29 -8.15
C LYS A 109 -12.86 -5.02 -6.90
N SER A 110 -12.47 -4.25 -5.90
CA SER A 110 -12.08 -4.71 -4.57
C SER A 110 -12.99 -4.04 -3.55
N LEU A 111 -13.55 -4.80 -2.62
CA LEU A 111 -14.37 -4.27 -1.52
C LEU A 111 -13.64 -4.55 -0.20
N ALA A 112 -13.49 -3.53 0.64
CA ALA A 112 -13.08 -3.75 2.02
C ALA A 112 -14.32 -4.23 2.79
N VAL A 113 -14.22 -5.42 3.39
CA VAL A 113 -15.25 -5.92 4.33
C VAL A 113 -14.71 -5.65 5.73
N MET A 114 -15.44 -4.82 6.49
CA MET A 114 -15.20 -4.66 7.91
C MET A 114 -15.91 -5.83 8.60
N VAL A 115 -15.16 -6.73 9.24
CA VAL A 115 -15.70 -7.84 10.05
C VAL A 115 -15.70 -7.42 11.51
#